data_AF-A0A9P5GIJ9-F1
#
_entry.id   AF-A0A9P5GIJ9-F1
#
_cell.length_a   1.000
_cell.length_b   1.000
_cell.length_c   1.000
_cell.angle_alpha   90.00
_cell.angle_beta   90.00
_cell.angle_gamma   90.00
#
_symmetry.space_group_name_H-M   'P 1'
#
loop_
_entity.id
_entity.type
_entity.pdbx_description
1 polymer ?
#
loop_
_entity_poly.entity_id
_entity_poly.type
_entity_poly.pdbx_seq_one_letter_code
_entity_poly.pdbx_strand_id
1 'polypeptide(L)'
;MVTSFRPRLPSIKDDSVLMTIRPVSIVGGLYHQFADYRFEMLQDRLRDTNRFMWDQKRARRQFDTASLKMFIREHIDFLEHMDEEIVEDDKVQTDISMTFILARRD
;
A
#
# COMPACT_ATOMS: atom_id res chain seq x y z
N MET A 1 -14.46 -0.30 15.80
CA MET A 1 -13.14 -0.53 15.19
C MET A 1 -12.72 0.80 14.59
N VAL A 2 -11.67 1.44 15.11
CA VAL A 2 -11.21 2.75 14.62
C VAL A 2 -10.02 2.49 13.70
N THR A 3 -10.28 2.51 12.40
CA THR A 3 -9.27 2.44 11.35
C THR A 3 -8.92 3.86 10.93
N SER A 4 -7.91 4.45 11.57
CA SER A 4 -7.33 5.70 11.10
C SER A 4 -6.33 5.43 9.98
N PHE A 5 -6.81 4.99 8.82
CA PHE A 5 -6.05 5.04 7.57
C PHE A 5 -6.28 6.43 6.95
N ARG A 6 -5.35 7.36 7.16
CA ARG A 6 -5.47 8.68 6.52
C ARG A 6 -4.11 9.27 6.19
N PRO A 7 -3.86 9.46 4.89
CA PRO A 7 -3.84 10.82 4.36
C PRO A 7 -5.07 11.11 3.48
N ARG A 8 -5.52 12.37 3.53
CA ARG A 8 -6.76 12.87 2.89
C ARG A 8 -6.62 13.08 1.37
N LEU A 9 -5.47 12.73 0.79
CA LEU A 9 -5.07 13.00 -0.59
C LEU A 9 -4.12 11.89 -1.11
N PRO A 10 -4.34 11.32 -2.30
CA PRO A 10 -3.48 10.28 -2.89
C PRO A 10 -2.02 10.72 -3.12
N SER A 11 -1.78 12.03 -3.17
CA SER A 11 -0.48 12.66 -3.41
C SER A 11 0.39 12.84 -2.16
N ILE A 12 -0.13 12.52 -0.98
CA ILE A 12 0.63 12.57 0.27
C ILE A 12 1.18 11.17 0.56
N LYS A 13 2.40 11.11 1.10
CA LYS A 13 3.02 9.86 1.56
C LYS A 13 2.12 9.19 2.60
N ASP A 14 1.85 7.90 2.40
CA ASP A 14 1.07 7.10 3.35
C ASP A 14 2.04 6.51 4.39
N ASP A 15 1.88 6.93 5.65
CA ASP A 15 2.64 6.42 6.80
C ASP A 15 1.81 5.39 7.62
N SER A 16 0.76 4.81 7.03
CA SER A 16 -0.11 3.85 7.71
C SER A 16 0.60 2.49 7.91
N VAL A 17 0.89 2.13 9.16
CA VAL A 17 1.56 0.87 9.51
C VAL A 17 0.62 -0.06 10.28
N LEU A 18 0.64 -1.37 9.97
CA LEU A 18 -0.12 -2.42 10.68
C LEU A 18 0.52 -2.80 12.05
N MET A 19 0.87 -1.83 12.90
CA MET A 19 1.76 -2.11 14.05
C MET A 19 1.09 -2.70 15.30
N THR A 20 -0.24 -2.65 15.49
CA THR A 20 -0.84 -3.23 16.70
C THR A 20 -2.32 -3.58 16.55
N ILE A 21 -2.60 -4.85 16.31
CA ILE A 21 -3.98 -5.34 16.18
C ILE A 21 -4.42 -5.97 17.52
N ARG A 22 -5.60 -5.58 18.03
CA ARG A 22 -6.16 -6.20 19.24
C ARG A 22 -6.69 -7.63 18.94
N PRO A 23 -6.67 -8.56 19.93
CA PRO A 23 -6.95 -10.00 19.76
C PRO A 23 -8.34 -10.40 19.21
N VAL A 24 -9.24 -9.44 18.98
CA VAL A 24 -10.63 -9.69 18.55
C VAL A 24 -10.81 -9.51 17.04
N SER A 25 -9.74 -9.17 16.32
CA SER A 25 -9.82 -8.86 14.90
C SER A 25 -9.58 -10.14 14.10
N ILE A 26 -10.56 -10.53 13.26
CA ILE A 26 -10.38 -11.61 12.29
C ILE A 26 -9.26 -11.18 11.33
N VAL A 27 -8.10 -11.80 11.44
CA VAL A 27 -6.85 -11.40 10.76
C VAL A 27 -7.03 -11.26 9.25
N GLY A 28 -7.72 -12.21 8.60
CA GLY A 28 -8.02 -12.13 7.16
C GLY A 28 -8.89 -10.92 6.76
N GLY A 29 -9.82 -10.50 7.64
CA GLY A 29 -10.65 -9.31 7.39
C GLY A 29 -9.87 -7.99 7.48
N LEU A 30 -8.71 -8.00 8.17
CA LEU A 30 -7.82 -6.84 8.24
C LEU A 30 -6.90 -6.75 7.04
N TYR A 31 -6.29 -7.85 6.60
CA TYR A 31 -5.52 -7.85 5.35
C TYR A 31 -6.39 -7.47 4.15
N HIS A 32 -7.66 -7.90 4.13
CA HIS A 32 -8.61 -7.43 3.11
C HIS A 32 -8.76 -5.90 3.13
N GLN A 33 -9.08 -5.30 4.28
CA GLN A 33 -9.25 -3.84 4.38
C GLN A 33 -7.96 -3.07 4.06
N PHE A 34 -6.81 -3.61 4.49
CA PHE A 34 -5.50 -3.03 4.23
C PHE A 34 -5.16 -3.03 2.74
N ALA A 35 -5.30 -4.19 2.08
CA ALA A 35 -5.03 -4.33 0.65
C ALA A 35 -6.01 -3.50 -0.18
N ASP A 36 -7.31 -3.55 0.15
CA ASP A 36 -8.36 -2.80 -0.54
C ASP A 36 -8.07 -1.30 -0.56
N TYR A 37 -7.82 -0.70 0.62
CA TYR A 37 -7.48 0.72 0.73
C TYR A 37 -6.24 1.10 -0.10
N ARG A 38 -5.16 0.33 0.02
CA ARG A 38 -3.90 0.64 -0.67
C ARG A 38 -4.00 0.44 -2.19
N PHE A 39 -4.79 -0.54 -2.63
CA PHE A 39 -5.07 -0.76 -4.05
C PHE A 39 -5.96 0.32 -4.65
N GLU A 40 -6.97 0.81 -3.94
CA GLU A 40 -7.74 1.99 -4.38
C GLU A 40 -6.82 3.20 -4.59
N MET A 41 -5.92 3.46 -3.63
CA MET A 41 -4.94 4.55 -3.76
C MET A 41 -4.00 4.36 -4.96
N LEU A 42 -3.46 3.16 -5.18
CA LEU A 42 -2.60 2.86 -6.34
C LEU A 42 -3.36 3.03 -7.66
N GLN A 43 -4.63 2.61 -7.73
CA GLN A 43 -5.46 2.82 -8.91
C GLN A 43 -5.59 4.30 -9.26
N ASP A 44 -5.87 5.16 -8.27
CA ASP A 44 -5.98 6.60 -8.49
C ASP A 44 -4.66 7.21 -8.97
N ARG A 45 -3.53 6.87 -8.32
CA ARG A 45 -2.19 7.32 -8.74
C ARG A 45 -1.83 6.91 -10.17
N LEU A 46 -2.14 5.67 -10.54
CA LEU A 46 -1.92 5.15 -11.89
C LEU A 46 -2.83 5.85 -12.92
N ARG A 47 -4.09 6.12 -12.58
CA ARG A 47 -5.03 6.85 -13.45
C ARG A 47 -4.57 8.28 -13.68
N ASP A 48 -4.08 8.96 -12.66
CA ASP A 48 -3.57 10.33 -12.77
C ASP A 48 -2.28 10.41 -13.60
N THR A 49 -1.35 9.48 -13.37
CA THR A 49 -0.12 9.39 -14.16
C THR A 49 -0.42 9.11 -15.62
N ASN A 50 -1.35 8.19 -15.90
CA ASN A 50 -1.84 7.96 -17.27
C ASN A 50 -2.41 9.25 -17.86
N ARG A 51 -3.34 9.92 -17.18
CA ARG A 51 -3.94 11.17 -17.68
C ARG A 51 -2.87 12.20 -18.06
N PHE A 52 -1.87 12.39 -17.20
CA PHE A 52 -0.75 13.29 -17.45
C PHE A 52 0.05 12.91 -18.71
N MET A 53 0.34 11.61 -18.92
CA MET A 53 1.04 11.14 -20.12
C MET A 53 0.22 11.38 -21.39
N TRP A 54 -1.10 11.15 -21.33
CA TRP A 54 -2.00 11.42 -22.46
C TRP A 54 -2.06 12.91 -22.80
N ASP A 55 -2.10 13.78 -21.80
CA ASP A 55 -2.11 15.23 -22.00
C ASP A 55 -0.78 15.74 -22.58
N GLN A 56 0.36 15.21 -22.12
CA GLN A 56 1.66 15.51 -22.73
C GLN A 56 1.72 15.09 -24.21
N LYS A 57 1.22 13.89 -24.53
CA LYS A 57 1.15 13.39 -25.90
C LYS A 57 0.27 14.27 -26.78
N ARG A 58 -0.91 14.68 -26.30
CA ARG A 58 -1.83 15.60 -27.00
C ARG A 58 -1.19 16.97 -27.24
N ALA A 59 -0.44 17.47 -26.27
CA ALA A 59 0.30 18.73 -26.37
C ALA A 59 1.61 18.62 -27.19
N ARG A 60 1.93 17.44 -27.75
CA ARG A 60 3.19 17.13 -28.46
C ARG A 60 4.45 17.50 -27.64
N ARG A 61 4.34 17.41 -26.31
CA ARG A 61 5.49 17.61 -25.40
C ARG A 61 6.39 16.40 -25.43
N GLN A 62 7.68 16.62 -25.15
CA GLN A 62 8.64 15.53 -24.99
C GLN A 62 8.24 14.68 -23.78
N PHE A 63 8.31 13.36 -23.95
CA PHE A 63 7.97 12.42 -22.89
C PHE A 63 9.06 12.38 -21.82
N ASP A 64 8.71 12.72 -20.59
CA ASP A 64 9.63 12.70 -19.45
C ASP A 64 9.81 11.29 -18.89
N THR A 65 10.84 10.61 -19.39
CA THR A 65 11.22 9.26 -18.95
C THR A 65 11.79 9.22 -17.53
N ALA A 66 12.39 10.31 -17.04
CA ALA A 66 12.99 10.36 -15.72
C ALA A 66 11.90 10.40 -14.65
N SER A 67 10.90 11.27 -14.83
CA SER A 67 9.74 11.34 -13.93
C SER A 67 8.97 10.02 -13.91
N LEU A 68 8.77 9.37 -15.07
CA LEU A 68 8.13 8.06 -15.12
C LEU A 68 8.93 7.00 -14.34
N LYS A 69 10.26 6.94 -14.53
CA LYS A 69 11.10 5.99 -13.79
C LYS A 69 11.04 6.21 -12.28
N MET A 70 10.99 7.46 -11.84
CA MET A 70 10.87 7.80 -10.42
C MET A 70 9.53 7.33 -9.84
N PHE A 71 8.43 7.60 -10.55
CA PHE A 71 7.09 7.11 -10.18
C PHE A 71 7.04 5.58 -10.07
N ILE A 72 7.61 4.87 -11.06
CA ILE A 72 7.65 3.39 -11.04
C ILE A 72 8.43 2.88 -9.83
N ARG A 73 9.59 3.46 -9.52
CA ARG A 73 10.41 3.06 -8.37
C ARG A 73 9.68 3.27 -7.05
N GLU A 74 9.04 4.43 -6.87
CA GLU A 74 8.23 4.69 -5.67
C GLU A 74 7.14 3.63 -5.47
N HIS A 75 6.49 3.19 -6.55
CA HIS A 75 5.42 2.19 -6.47
C HIS A 75 5.95 0.75 -6.30
N ILE A 76 7.15 0.45 -6.78
CA ILE A 76 7.86 -0.80 -6.45
C ILE A 76 8.13 -0.82 -4.95
N ASP A 77 8.79 0.20 -4.40
CA ASP A 77 9.12 0.29 -2.98
C ASP A 77 7.84 0.20 -2.11
N PHE A 78 6.75 0.82 -2.55
CA PHE A 78 5.45 0.74 -1.87
C PHE A 78 4.87 -0.67 -1.85
N LEU A 79 4.92 -1.38 -2.98
CA LEU A 79 4.42 -2.75 -3.09
C LEU A 79 5.31 -3.75 -2.34
N GLU A 80 6.63 -3.57 -2.37
CA GLU A 80 7.57 -4.36 -1.56
C GLU A 80 7.27 -4.18 -0.07
N HIS A 81 7.02 -2.96 0.39
CA HIS A 81 6.64 -2.74 1.78
C HIS A 81 5.29 -3.38 2.14
N MET A 82 4.31 -3.38 1.24
CA MET A 82 3.05 -4.10 1.46
C MET A 82 3.25 -5.62 1.56
N ASP A 83 4.12 -6.18 0.73
CA ASP A 83 4.47 -7.61 0.76
C ASP A 83 5.08 -8.00 2.10
N GLU A 84 5.97 -7.16 2.65
CA GLU A 84 6.54 -7.36 3.99
C GLU A 84 5.50 -7.27 5.13
N GLU A 85 4.45 -6.45 4.98
CA GLU A 85 3.40 -6.27 5.99
C GLU A 85 2.34 -7.39 5.96
N ILE A 86 2.13 -8.06 4.83
CA ILE A 86 1.15 -9.14 4.68
C ILE A 86 1.82 -10.48 4.94
N VAL A 87 1.46 -11.13 6.05
CA VAL A 87 1.96 -12.47 6.39
C VAL A 87 0.98 -13.55 5.94
N GLU A 88 1.49 -14.60 5.31
CA GLU A 88 0.72 -15.79 4.92
C GLU A 88 -0.03 -16.39 6.12
N ASP A 89 -1.28 -16.81 5.91
CA ASP A 89 -2.18 -17.27 6.97
C ASP A 89 -1.59 -18.41 7.83
N ASP A 90 -0.78 -19.29 7.23
CA ASP A 90 -0.12 -20.43 7.90
C ASP A 90 1.13 -20.01 8.72
N LYS A 91 1.64 -18.80 8.50
CA LYS A 91 2.78 -18.21 9.22
C LYS A 91 2.35 -17.25 10.34
N VAL A 92 1.05 -16.96 10.47
CA VAL A 92 0.52 -16.11 11.54
C VAL A 92 0.56 -16.85 12.89
N GLN A 93 1.54 -16.54 13.73
CA GLN A 93 1.55 -17.00 15.13
C GLN A 93 0.57 -16.16 15.96
N THR A 94 -0.51 -16.80 16.42
CA THR A 94 -1.47 -16.19 17.35
C THR A 94 -1.08 -16.56 18.78
N ASP A 95 -0.29 -15.74 19.46
CA ASP A 95 -0.11 -15.91 20.91
C ASP A 95 -1.27 -15.20 21.64
N ILE A 96 -2.09 -15.98 22.36
CA ILE A 96 -3.34 -15.55 23.03
C ILE A 96 -3.08 -14.47 24.10
N SER A 97 -1.81 -14.23 24.44
CA SER A 97 -1.38 -13.29 25.47
C SER A 97 -1.05 -11.89 24.95
N MET A 98 -0.62 -11.76 23.68
CA MET A 98 -0.28 -10.51 22.98
C MET A 98 0.20 -10.89 21.57
N THR A 99 -0.68 -10.84 20.57
CA THR A 99 -0.29 -11.15 19.19
C THR A 99 0.50 -9.98 18.60
N PHE A 100 1.82 -10.04 18.66
CA PHE A 100 2.68 -9.37 17.70
C PHE A 100 2.74 -10.24 16.44
N ILE A 101 2.44 -9.68 15.26
CA ILE A 101 2.74 -10.34 13.99
C ILE A 101 4.26 -10.33 13.84
N LEU A 102 4.92 -11.38 14.34
CA LEU A 102 6.32 -11.63 14.06
C LEU A 102 6.38 -12.46 12.79
N ALA A 103 6.67 -11.80 11.65
CA ALA A 103 7.10 -12.50 10.44
C ALA A 103 8.34 -13.32 10.80
N ARG A 104 8.21 -14.64 10.87
CA ARG A 104 9.33 -15.55 11.13
C ARG A 104 10.22 -15.52 9.88
N ARG A 105 11.35 -14.81 9.93
CA ARG A 105 12.41 -14.89 8.91
C ARG A 105 13.10 -16.24 9.06
N ASP A 106 13.00 -17.08 8.03
CA ASP A 106 13.88 -18.23 7.82
C ASP A 106 15.19 -17.79 7.15
#